data_AF-A0A9E7L2Q0-F1
#
_entry.id   AF-A0A9E7L2Q0-F1
#
_cell.length_a   1.000
_cell.length_b   1.000
_cell.length_c   1.000
_cell.angle_alpha   90.00
_cell.angle_beta   90.00
_cell.angle_gamma   90.00
#
_symmetry.space_group_name_H-M   'P 1'
#
loop_
_entity.id
_entity.type
_entity.pdbx_description
1 polymer ?
#
loop_
_entity_poly.entity_id
_entity_poly.type
_entity_poly.pdbx_seq_one_letter_code
_entity_poly.pdbx_strand_id
1 'polypeptide(L)'
;MFDVMLDALAAAMEREGFKGIPVMVTETGWPTAGNNVATPDNAAARLHGIGTPKRPNQAVEVFLSDLFNENTKGGQEFENHFGIFQPDGSPVINVTSFT
;
A
#
# COMPACT_ATOMS: atom_id res chain seq x y z
N MET A 1 5.31 9.34 -5.21
CA MET A 1 6.23 8.19 -5.13
C MET A 1 5.56 6.89 -5.54
N PHE A 2 4.35 6.59 -5.06
CA PHE A 2 3.61 5.38 -5.47
C PHE A 2 3.35 5.31 -6.98
N ASP A 3 2.88 6.42 -7.54
CA ASP A 3 2.76 6.68 -8.98
C ASP A 3 4.04 6.38 -9.78
N VAL A 4 5.20 6.81 -9.27
CA VAL A 4 6.50 6.59 -9.93
C VAL A 4 6.85 5.11 -10.01
N MET A 5 6.55 4.32 -8.98
CA MET A 5 6.78 2.87 -9.01
C MET A 5 5.88 2.16 -10.01
N LEU A 6 4.61 2.57 -10.10
CA LEU A 6 3.67 2.05 -11.09
C LEU A 6 4.08 2.42 -12.52
N ASP A 7 4.51 3.67 -12.73
CA ASP A 7 4.97 4.15 -14.04
C ASP A 7 6.26 3.45 -14.48
N ALA A 8 7.18 3.19 -13.54
CA ALA A 8 8.39 2.43 -13.80
C ALA A 8 8.07 0.99 -14.23
N LEU A 9 7.16 0.30 -13.53
CA LEU A 9 6.71 -1.04 -13.91
C LEU A 9 6.03 -1.03 -15.29
N ALA A 10 5.12 -0.08 -15.53
CA ALA A 10 4.46 0.08 -16.82
C ALA A 10 5.46 0.33 -17.97
N ALA A 11 6.49 1.15 -17.74
CA ALA A 11 7.53 1.42 -18.72
C ALA A 11 8.38 0.17 -19.02
N ALA A 12 8.71 -0.62 -18.00
CA ALA A 12 9.42 -1.89 -18.18
C ALA A 12 8.57 -2.89 -18.99
N MET A 13 7.29 -3.06 -18.66
CA MET A 13 6.38 -3.93 -19.41
C MET A 13 6.27 -3.53 -20.88
N GLU A 14 6.14 -2.23 -21.17
CA GLU A 14 6.06 -1.73 -22.54
C GLU A 14 7.34 -1.98 -23.34
N ARG A 15 8.51 -1.91 -22.70
CA ARG A 15 9.81 -2.21 -23.31
C ARG A 15 9.91 -3.69 -23.72
N GLU A 16 9.38 -4.59 -22.91
CA GLU A 16 9.34 -6.03 -23.19
C GLU A 16 8.17 -6.43 -24.12
N GLY A 17 7.40 -5.46 -24.64
CA GLY A 17 6.32 -5.69 -25.60
C GLY A 17 4.93 -5.88 -24.98
N PHE A 18 4.81 -5.88 -23.66
CA PHE A 18 3.54 -6.03 -22.93
C PHE A 18 2.82 -4.69 -22.78
N LYS A 19 2.33 -4.15 -23.90
CA LYS A 19 1.63 -2.86 -23.93
C LYS A 19 0.16 -3.02 -23.53
N GLY A 20 -0.35 -2.07 -22.74
CA GLY A 20 -1.78 -2.00 -22.39
C GLY A 20 -2.26 -3.03 -21.37
N ILE A 21 -1.38 -3.90 -20.85
CA ILE A 21 -1.75 -4.83 -19.78
C ILE A 21 -1.99 -4.04 -18.47
N PRO A 22 -3.15 -4.19 -17.82
CA PRO A 22 -3.41 -3.59 -16.52
C PRO A 22 -2.48 -4.06 -15.42
N VAL A 23 -2.14 -3.14 -14.52
CA VAL A 23 -1.34 -3.41 -13.33
C VAL A 23 -2.26 -3.34 -12.12
N MET A 24 -2.12 -4.33 -11.25
CA MET A 24 -2.75 -4.38 -9.93
C MET A 24 -1.65 -4.31 -8.88
N VAL A 25 -1.93 -3.59 -7.79
CA VAL A 25 -1.07 -3.56 -6.61
C VAL A 25 -1.62 -4.57 -5.61
N THR A 26 -0.95 -5.70 -5.51
CA THR A 26 -1.35 -6.80 -4.62
C THR A 26 -1.07 -6.51 -3.15
N GLU A 27 -0.10 -5.65 -2.86
CA GLU A 27 0.30 -5.31 -1.51
C GLU A 27 0.81 -3.87 -1.46
N THR A 28 0.28 -3.09 -0.54
CA THR A 28 0.88 -1.83 -0.12
C THR A 28 0.38 -1.43 1.25
N GLY A 29 1.17 -0.72 2.02
CA GLY A 29 0.78 -0.30 3.36
C GLY A 29 1.88 0.51 4.01
N TRP A 30 1.68 0.83 5.28
CA TRP A 30 2.70 1.45 6.11
C TRP A 30 2.47 1.02 7.56
N PRO A 31 3.52 0.66 8.30
CA PRO A 31 3.37 0.17 9.66
C PRO A 31 3.02 1.31 10.62
N THR A 32 2.26 1.00 11.68
CA THR A 32 1.81 2.00 12.66
C THR A 32 2.71 2.07 13.89
N ALA A 33 3.64 1.13 14.06
CA ALA A 33 4.60 1.09 15.16
C ALA A 33 5.85 0.25 14.78
N GLY A 34 6.81 0.17 15.71
CA GLY A 34 7.99 -0.70 15.59
C GLY A 34 9.26 -0.04 15.01
N ASN A 35 9.19 1.24 14.62
CA ASN A 35 10.35 2.10 14.37
C ASN A 35 9.97 3.60 14.46
N ASN A 36 10.91 4.51 14.21
CA ASN A 36 10.71 5.96 14.38
C ASN A 36 9.79 6.63 13.34
N VAL A 37 9.52 5.98 12.20
CA VAL A 37 8.67 6.51 11.11
C VAL A 37 7.37 5.71 10.92
N ALA A 38 7.24 4.58 11.63
CA ALA A 38 6.05 3.76 11.70
C ALA A 38 5.09 4.39 12.72
N THR A 39 4.17 5.21 12.23
CA THR A 39 3.19 5.92 13.05
C THR A 39 1.80 5.80 12.42
N PRO A 40 0.72 5.86 13.22
CA PRO A 40 -0.65 5.86 12.69
C PRO A 40 -0.90 6.98 11.67
N ASP A 41 -0.33 8.17 11.90
CA ASP A 41 -0.47 9.32 11.00
C ASP A 41 0.16 9.08 9.64
N ASN A 42 1.38 8.51 9.61
CA ASN A 42 2.05 8.16 8.36
C ASN A 42 1.31 7.03 7.62
N ALA A 43 0.73 6.09 8.37
CA ALA A 43 -0.06 5.02 7.79
C ALA A 43 -1.38 5.49 7.19
N ALA A 44 -2.10 6.40 7.85
CA ALA A 44 -3.28 7.02 7.28
C ALA A 44 -2.93 7.84 6.01
N ALA A 45 -1.83 8.59 6.02
CA ALA A 45 -1.37 9.34 4.85
C ALA A 45 -1.08 8.46 3.63
N ARG A 46 -0.66 7.20 3.83
CA ARG A 46 -0.40 6.25 2.74
C ARG A 46 -1.64 5.86 1.95
N LEU A 47 -2.84 5.97 2.52
CA LEU A 47 -4.10 5.56 1.89
C LEU A 47 -4.57 6.50 0.76
N HIS A 48 -3.91 7.65 0.60
CA HIS A 48 -4.29 8.67 -0.38
C HIS A 48 -3.34 8.70 -1.59
N GLY A 49 -3.78 9.34 -2.67
CA GLY A 49 -2.94 9.62 -3.85
C GLY A 49 -2.68 8.39 -4.74
N ILE A 50 -3.72 7.59 -4.99
CA ILE A 50 -3.66 6.42 -5.88
C ILE A 50 -3.95 6.88 -7.32
N GLY A 51 -3.06 6.55 -8.25
CA GLY A 51 -3.15 6.90 -9.67
C GLY A 51 -1.75 7.05 -10.29
N THR A 52 -1.67 7.19 -11.62
CA THR A 52 -0.37 7.32 -12.31
C THR A 52 -0.43 8.32 -13.46
N PRO A 53 0.57 9.22 -13.61
CA PRO A 53 0.66 10.13 -14.74
C PRO A 53 0.81 9.45 -16.10
N LYS A 54 1.52 8.32 -16.20
CA LYS A 54 1.69 7.59 -17.47
C LYS A 54 0.38 6.95 -17.97
N ARG A 55 -0.52 6.59 -17.05
CA ARG A 55 -1.80 5.95 -17.36
C ARG A 55 -2.96 6.65 -16.63
N PRO A 56 -3.22 7.94 -16.93
CA PRO A 56 -4.08 8.79 -16.11
C PRO A 56 -5.57 8.40 -16.14
N ASN A 57 -6.00 7.65 -17.16
CA ASN A 57 -7.38 7.21 -17.34
C ASN A 57 -7.59 5.73 -17.00
N GLN A 58 -6.60 5.09 -16.38
CA GLN A 58 -6.67 3.70 -16.01
C GLN A 58 -6.77 3.57 -14.49
N ALA A 59 -7.89 3.02 -14.01
CA ALA A 59 -8.03 2.67 -12.62
C ALA A 59 -6.97 1.63 -12.23
N VAL A 60 -6.35 1.83 -11.06
CA VAL A 60 -5.40 0.89 -10.48
C VAL A 60 -6.12 0.22 -9.32
N GLU A 61 -6.27 -1.10 -9.40
CA GLU A 61 -6.77 -1.89 -8.29
C GLU A 61 -5.65 -2.05 -7.25
N VAL A 62 -5.94 -1.74 -5.99
CA VAL A 62 -4.96 -1.68 -4.91
C VAL A 62 -5.48 -2.45 -3.70
N PHE A 63 -4.68 -3.38 -3.21
CA PHE A 63 -4.91 -4.13 -1.98
C PHE A 63 -4.00 -3.58 -0.88
N LEU A 64 -4.62 -3.20 0.23
CA LEU A 64 -3.93 -2.68 1.40
C LEU A 64 -3.46 -3.85 2.27
N SER A 65 -2.16 -3.93 2.54
CA SER A 65 -1.60 -4.82 3.56
C SER A 65 -1.47 -4.11 4.90
N ASP A 66 -1.92 -4.69 6.02
CA ASP A 66 -2.68 -5.95 6.15
C ASP A 66 -3.98 -5.70 6.92
N LEU A 67 -4.90 -6.67 6.91
CA LEU A 67 -6.15 -6.54 7.65
C LEU A 67 -5.90 -6.47 9.16
N PHE A 68 -4.97 -7.29 9.66
CA PHE A 68 -4.66 -7.40 11.09
C PHE A 68 -3.18 -7.23 11.35
N ASN A 69 -2.84 -6.75 12.56
CA ASN A 69 -1.48 -6.86 13.07
C ASN A 69 -1.12 -8.33 13.27
N GLU A 70 -0.01 -8.76 12.68
CA GLU A 70 0.44 -10.15 12.71
C GLU A 70 1.63 -10.31 13.66
N ASN A 71 1.39 -10.77 14.88
CA ASN A 71 2.40 -10.85 15.94
C ASN A 71 3.41 -12.01 15.81
N THR A 72 3.36 -12.75 14.70
CA THR A 72 4.29 -13.85 14.40
C THR A 72 5.11 -13.60 13.13
N LYS A 73 5.10 -12.37 12.57
CA LYS A 73 5.99 -12.06 11.45
C LYS A 73 7.44 -12.06 11.95
N GLY A 74 8.31 -12.67 11.15
CA GLY A 74 9.76 -12.59 11.36
C GLY A 74 10.32 -11.26 10.82
N GLY A 75 11.55 -10.94 11.18
CA GLY A 75 12.25 -9.77 10.63
C GLY A 75 12.27 -8.58 11.58
N GLN A 76 12.01 -7.39 11.04
CA GLN A 76 12.07 -6.14 11.80
C GLN A 76 10.78 -5.93 12.59
N GLU A 77 10.86 -5.26 13.74
CA GLU A 77 9.71 -5.12 14.65
C GLU A 77 8.47 -4.50 13.98
N PHE A 78 8.66 -3.56 13.04
CA PHE A 78 7.53 -2.90 12.36
C PHE A 78 6.70 -3.85 11.48
N GLU A 79 7.21 -5.02 11.10
CA GLU A 79 6.48 -6.02 10.32
C GLU A 79 5.19 -6.44 11.05
N ASN A 80 5.23 -6.49 12.38
CA ASN A 80 4.07 -6.89 13.21
C ASN A 80 2.94 -5.84 13.25
N HIS A 81 3.13 -4.66 12.62
CA HIS A 81 2.28 -3.48 12.82
C HIS A 81 1.70 -2.88 11.53
N PHE A 82 1.55 -3.67 10.46
CA PHE A 82 0.90 -3.23 9.20
C PHE A 82 -0.64 -3.29 9.21
N GLY A 83 -1.22 -3.88 10.25
CA GLY A 83 -2.65 -4.09 10.37
C GLY A 83 -3.45 -2.79 10.45
N ILE A 84 -4.52 -2.69 9.68
CA ILE A 84 -5.53 -1.64 9.90
C ILE A 84 -6.44 -1.95 11.10
N PHE A 85 -6.50 -3.21 11.54
CA PHE A 85 -7.15 -3.66 12.76
C PHE A 85 -6.18 -4.40 13.68
N GLN A 86 -6.48 -4.38 14.97
CA GLN A 86 -5.90 -5.29 15.95
C GLN A 86 -6.52 -6.70 15.79
N PRO A 87 -5.89 -7.76 16.34
CA PRO A 87 -6.45 -9.11 16.30
C PRO A 87 -7.85 -9.25 16.93
N ASP A 88 -8.22 -8.34 17.83
CA ASP A 88 -9.56 -8.29 18.46
C ASP A 88 -10.60 -7.52 17.63
N GLY A 89 -10.21 -7.01 16.44
CA GLY A 89 -11.06 -6.25 15.53
C GLY A 89 -11.16 -4.76 15.85
N SER A 90 -10.50 -4.27 16.89
CA SER A 90 -10.45 -2.82 17.15
C SER A 90 -9.60 -2.11 16.08
N PRO A 91 -9.99 -0.91 15.63
CA PRO A 91 -9.27 -0.21 14.57
C PRO A 91 -7.92 0.32 15.07
N VAL A 92 -6.88 0.20 14.23
CA VAL A 92 -5.55 0.79 14.47
C VAL A 92 -5.46 2.17 13.82
N ILE A 93 -6.01 2.31 12.61
CA ILE A 93 -6.14 3.58 11.89
C ILE A 93 -7.58 3.78 11.43
N ASN A 94 -8.00 5.04 11.26
CA ASN A 94 -9.34 5.33 10.78
C ASN A 94 -9.39 5.28 9.24
N VAL A 95 -10.14 4.31 8.71
CA VAL A 95 -10.29 4.08 7.26
C VAL A 95 -11.67 4.58 6.81
N THR A 96 -11.93 5.88 6.93
CA THR A 96 -13.29 6.43 6.68
C THR A 96 -13.56 7.06 5.31
N SER A 97 -12.59 7.18 4.40
CA SER A 97 -12.90 7.51 3.00
C SER A 97 -11.76 7.25 2.03
N PHE A 98 -11.97 6.32 1.09
CA PHE A 98 -11.27 6.29 -0.21
C PHE A 98 -12.11 7.09 -1.20
N THR A 99 -11.99 8.41 -1.18
CA THR A 99 -12.61 9.30 -2.19
C THR A 99 -11.54 10.08 -2.90
#